data_AF-A0A520PPN1-F1
#
_entry.id   AF-A0A520PPN1-F1
#
_cell.length_a   1.000
_cell.length_b   1.000
_cell.length_c   1.000
_cell.angle_alpha   90.00
_cell.angle_beta   90.00
_cell.angle_gamma   90.00
#
_symmetry.space_group_name_H-M   'P 1'
#
loop_
_entity.id
_entity.type
_entity.pdbx_description
1 polymer ?
#
loop_
_entity_poly.entity_id
_entity_poly.type
_entity_poly.pdbx_seq_one_letter_code
_entity_poly.pdbx_strand_id
1 'polypeptide(L)'
;MYCCFFDVDGVLLDFEGGFTNTVKDYFKLELPKDFVSKSFWFEDILTKEQVMEGWDYFLHSTEFEKLKPIVDPEKFNNVFGAYPVHFITNIPLDCLERREKNLRNVGFKFNSAHCAGFIEYDGYSKKTKAEIIQELHQEGKKVMFVDDHPDNCLNVWENFPKAEIWLMTRPFNYDFIHPKIRRARNWNEVLEHTSKAANS
;
A
#
# COMPACT_ATOMS: atom_id res chain seq x y z
N MET A 1 -4.62 13.46 18.15
CA MET A 1 -5.33 12.28 17.61
C MET A 1 -5.12 12.23 16.09
N TYR A 2 -4.92 11.05 15.51
CA TYR A 2 -4.63 10.90 14.09
C TYR A 2 -5.89 10.67 13.24
N CYS A 3 -5.80 11.01 11.95
CA CYS A 3 -6.56 10.41 10.86
C CYS A 3 -5.56 9.61 10.02
N CYS A 4 -5.76 8.30 9.90
CA CYS A 4 -4.76 7.37 9.40
C CYS A 4 -5.11 6.91 7.99
N PHE A 5 -4.11 6.94 7.12
CA PHE A 5 -4.21 6.60 5.71
C PHE A 5 -3.11 5.61 5.37
N PHE A 6 -3.47 4.47 4.80
CA PHE A 6 -2.51 3.41 4.50
C PHE A 6 -2.68 2.96 3.07
N ASP A 7 -1.56 2.83 2.37
CA ASP A 7 -1.52 2.02 1.16
C ASP A 7 -1.80 0.55 1.47
N VAL A 8 -2.19 -0.19 0.44
CA VAL A 8 -2.57 -1.59 0.55
C VAL A 8 -1.51 -2.51 -0.02
N ASP A 9 -1.18 -2.35 -1.30
CA ASP A 9 -0.35 -3.28 -2.07
C ASP A 9 1.13 -3.04 -1.78
N GLY A 10 1.78 -3.96 -1.08
CA GLY A 10 3.15 -3.74 -0.62
C GLY A 10 3.21 -2.99 0.70
N VAL A 11 2.09 -2.68 1.37
CA VAL A 11 2.06 -2.13 2.73
C VAL A 11 1.25 -3.00 3.68
N LEU A 12 -0.03 -3.24 3.41
CA LEU A 12 -0.89 -4.10 4.23
C LEU A 12 -0.96 -5.52 3.72
N LEU A 13 -0.95 -5.70 2.39
CA LEU A 13 -1.07 -6.98 1.71
C LEU A 13 0.18 -7.27 0.87
N ASP A 14 0.60 -8.53 0.86
CA ASP A 14 1.79 -9.03 0.17
C ASP A 14 1.55 -9.13 -1.34
N PHE A 15 1.49 -7.96 -1.98
CA PHE A 15 1.35 -7.84 -3.44
C PHE A 15 2.51 -8.50 -4.16
N GLU A 16 3.76 -8.25 -3.72
CA GLU A 16 4.95 -8.75 -4.40
C GLU A 16 4.96 -10.29 -4.44
N GLY A 17 4.69 -10.95 -3.32
CA GLY A 17 4.61 -12.41 -3.27
C GLY A 17 3.47 -12.97 -4.10
N GLY A 18 2.27 -12.39 -4.02
CA GLY A 18 1.10 -12.84 -4.79
C GLY A 18 1.27 -12.65 -6.30
N PHE A 19 1.74 -11.48 -6.71
CA PHE A 19 1.99 -11.17 -8.11
C PHE A 19 3.10 -12.05 -8.69
N THR A 20 4.24 -12.16 -8.00
CA THR A 20 5.37 -13.00 -8.43
C THR A 20 4.94 -14.45 -8.64
N ASN A 21 4.20 -15.04 -7.70
CA ASN A 21 3.71 -16.41 -7.85
C ASN A 21 2.78 -16.55 -9.05
N THR A 22 1.89 -15.59 -9.25
CA THR A 22 0.93 -15.58 -10.36
C THR A 22 1.64 -15.52 -11.71
N VAL A 23 2.55 -14.56 -11.90
CA VAL A 23 3.26 -14.38 -13.19
C VAL A 23 4.28 -15.48 -13.43
N LYS A 24 4.90 -16.02 -12.37
CA LYS A 24 5.77 -17.19 -12.47
C LYS A 24 5.02 -18.39 -13.05
N ASP A 25 3.83 -18.68 -12.53
CA ASP A 25 3.02 -19.80 -12.98
C ASP A 25 2.42 -19.55 -14.38
N TYR A 26 2.03 -18.31 -14.67
CA TYR A 26 1.45 -17.90 -15.95
C TYR A 26 2.48 -17.97 -17.09
N PHE A 27 3.64 -17.32 -16.93
CA PHE A 27 4.71 -17.28 -17.94
C PHE A 27 5.72 -18.43 -17.85
N LYS A 28 5.55 -19.38 -16.92
CA LYS A 28 6.45 -20.52 -16.69
C LYS A 28 7.90 -20.09 -16.39
N LEU A 29 8.05 -19.09 -15.52
CA LEU A 29 9.36 -18.56 -15.14
C LEU A 29 10.08 -19.48 -14.15
N GLU A 30 11.38 -19.67 -14.34
CA GLU A 30 12.24 -20.38 -13.39
C GLU A 30 12.80 -19.40 -12.35
N LEU A 31 12.01 -19.10 -11.33
CA LEU A 31 12.41 -18.22 -10.23
C LEU A 31 12.70 -18.99 -8.93
N PRO A 32 13.72 -18.58 -8.15
CA PRO A 32 13.94 -19.07 -6.79
C PRO A 32 12.70 -18.96 -5.91
N LYS A 33 12.60 -19.81 -4.88
CA LYS A 33 11.43 -19.85 -3.98
C LYS A 33 11.27 -18.58 -3.16
N ASP A 34 12.38 -17.92 -2.86
CA ASP A 34 12.52 -16.69 -2.07
C ASP A 34 12.85 -15.49 -2.96
N PHE A 35 12.50 -15.55 -4.25
CA PHE A 35 12.70 -14.42 -5.15
C PHE A 35 11.92 -13.19 -4.67
N VAL A 36 12.60 -12.05 -4.73
CA VAL A 36 12.11 -10.73 -4.35
C VAL A 36 12.58 -9.78 -5.44
N SER A 37 11.64 -9.08 -6.07
CA SER A 37 11.93 -8.17 -7.18
C SER A 37 12.67 -6.95 -6.68
N LYS A 38 13.67 -6.49 -7.45
CA LYS A 38 14.32 -5.18 -7.20
C LYS A 38 13.64 -4.03 -7.93
N SER A 39 12.74 -4.32 -8.86
CA SER A 39 12.06 -3.33 -9.68
C SER A 39 10.60 -3.22 -9.30
N PHE A 40 10.10 -1.99 -9.18
CA PHE A 40 8.66 -1.75 -9.00
C PHE A 40 7.83 -2.34 -10.16
N TRP A 41 8.41 -2.32 -11.37
CA TRP A 41 7.79 -2.86 -12.59
C TRP A 41 8.23 -4.30 -12.90
N PHE A 42 8.91 -5.00 -11.99
CA PHE A 42 9.38 -6.39 -12.21
C PHE A 42 10.24 -6.57 -13.48
N GLU A 43 10.96 -5.52 -13.89
CA GLU A 43 11.80 -5.50 -15.10
C GLU A 43 13.01 -6.44 -15.03
N ASP A 44 13.32 -6.95 -13.84
CA ASP A 44 14.34 -7.98 -13.61
C ASP A 44 13.89 -9.37 -14.05
N ILE A 45 12.58 -9.59 -14.27
CA ILE A 45 12.03 -10.89 -14.69
C ILE A 45 11.03 -10.83 -15.85
N LEU A 46 10.51 -9.65 -16.21
CA LEU A 46 9.49 -9.48 -17.25
C LEU A 46 9.84 -8.34 -18.21
N THR A 47 9.41 -8.44 -19.48
CA THR A 47 9.35 -7.27 -20.37
C THR A 47 8.17 -6.38 -20.01
N LYS A 48 8.16 -5.13 -20.49
CA LYS A 48 7.04 -4.21 -20.28
C LYS A 48 5.70 -4.79 -20.74
N GLU A 49 5.67 -5.45 -21.89
CA GLU A 49 4.45 -6.09 -22.41
C GLU A 49 3.97 -7.20 -21.48
N GLN A 50 4.90 -8.02 -20.97
CA GLN A 50 4.57 -9.10 -20.03
C GLN A 50 4.12 -8.56 -18.67
N VAL A 51 4.63 -7.41 -18.22
CA VAL A 51 4.15 -6.75 -16.99
C VAL A 51 2.69 -6.34 -17.15
N MET A 52 2.33 -5.73 -18.28
CA MET A 52 0.95 -5.31 -18.55
C MET A 52 0.01 -6.52 -18.66
N GLU A 53 0.41 -7.55 -19.41
CA GLU A 53 -0.36 -8.80 -19.54
C GLU A 53 -0.49 -9.53 -18.20
N GLY A 54 0.62 -9.65 -17.45
CA GLY A 54 0.64 -10.29 -16.14
C GLY A 54 -0.19 -9.53 -15.11
N TRP A 55 -0.18 -8.19 -15.16
CA TRP A 55 -1.03 -7.35 -14.32
C TRP A 55 -2.51 -7.58 -14.60
N ASP A 56 -2.92 -7.58 -15.88
CA ASP A 56 -4.29 -7.89 -16.27
C ASP A 56 -4.71 -9.29 -15.81
N TYR A 57 -3.87 -10.30 -16.04
CA TYR A 57 -4.14 -11.66 -15.60
C TYR A 57 -4.27 -11.75 -14.06
N PHE A 58 -3.37 -11.08 -13.33
CA PHE A 58 -3.38 -11.05 -11.87
C PHE A 58 -4.66 -10.42 -11.34
N LEU A 59 -5.09 -9.27 -11.86
CA LEU A 59 -6.34 -8.63 -11.48
C LEU A 59 -7.54 -9.58 -11.59
N HIS A 60 -7.59 -10.43 -12.63
CA HIS A 60 -8.67 -11.39 -12.85
C HIS A 60 -8.49 -12.72 -12.10
N SER A 61 -7.36 -12.92 -11.43
CA SER A 61 -7.05 -14.16 -10.72
C SER A 61 -7.72 -14.25 -9.35
N THR A 62 -7.80 -15.47 -8.80
CA THR A 62 -8.20 -15.66 -7.39
C THR A 62 -7.16 -15.18 -6.39
N GLU A 63 -5.89 -15.05 -6.81
CA GLU A 63 -4.79 -14.62 -5.94
C GLU A 63 -4.97 -13.16 -5.51
N PHE A 64 -5.47 -12.30 -6.42
CA PHE A 64 -5.79 -10.90 -6.12
C PHE A 64 -6.76 -10.71 -4.94
N GLU A 65 -7.65 -11.67 -4.71
CA GLU A 65 -8.63 -11.65 -3.61
C GLU A 65 -8.13 -12.32 -2.31
N LYS A 66 -6.93 -12.92 -2.35
CA LYS A 66 -6.41 -13.78 -1.28
C LYS A 66 -4.98 -13.42 -0.89
N LEU A 67 -4.54 -12.21 -1.21
CA LEU A 67 -3.24 -11.74 -0.76
C LEU A 67 -3.14 -11.82 0.75
N LYS A 68 -1.98 -12.28 1.21
CA LYS A 68 -1.69 -12.46 2.63
C LYS A 68 -1.40 -11.11 3.28
N PRO A 69 -1.77 -10.93 4.55
CA PRO A 69 -1.42 -9.72 5.27
C PRO A 69 0.08 -9.69 5.59
N ILE A 70 0.71 -8.52 5.42
CA ILE A 70 2.11 -8.25 5.79
C ILE A 70 2.24 -8.01 7.30
N VAL A 71 1.20 -7.40 7.88
CA VAL A 71 1.09 -7.17 9.33
C VAL A 71 -0.05 -7.97 9.89
N ASP A 72 0.13 -8.49 11.09
CA ASP A 72 -0.95 -9.12 11.87
C ASP A 72 -2.12 -8.12 12.02
N PRO A 73 -3.31 -8.42 11.44
CA PRO A 73 -4.44 -7.51 11.48
C PRO A 73 -4.94 -7.24 12.90
N GLU A 74 -4.79 -8.19 13.84
CA GLU A 74 -5.16 -7.96 15.24
C GLU A 74 -4.27 -6.90 15.87
N LYS A 75 -2.95 -6.98 15.67
CA LYS A 75 -2.01 -5.97 16.17
C LYS A 75 -2.26 -4.61 15.54
N PHE A 76 -2.50 -4.57 14.23
CA PHE A 76 -2.86 -3.34 13.53
C PHE A 76 -4.13 -2.72 14.12
N ASN A 77 -5.19 -3.51 14.27
CA ASN A 77 -6.48 -3.03 14.78
C ASN A 77 -6.37 -2.56 16.24
N ASN A 78 -5.55 -3.20 17.06
CA ASN A 78 -5.34 -2.79 18.45
C ASN A 78 -4.67 -1.41 18.56
N VAL A 79 -3.77 -1.06 17.64
CA VAL A 79 -3.08 0.24 17.62
C VAL A 79 -3.90 1.32 16.93
N PHE A 80 -4.48 1.02 15.77
CA PHE A 80 -5.12 2.03 14.93
C PHE A 80 -6.65 2.04 14.98
N GLY A 81 -7.29 1.01 15.52
CA GLY A 81 -8.75 0.88 15.53
C GLY A 81 -9.50 1.94 16.33
N ALA A 82 -8.80 2.75 17.13
CA ALA A 82 -9.34 3.91 17.82
C ALA A 82 -9.33 5.20 16.97
N TYR A 83 -8.70 5.19 15.79
CA TYR A 83 -8.61 6.31 14.87
C TYR A 83 -9.49 6.08 13.63
N PRO A 84 -9.87 7.13 12.89
CA PRO A 84 -10.34 6.95 11.52
C PRO A 84 -9.23 6.34 10.67
N VAL A 85 -9.51 5.20 10.07
CA VAL A 85 -8.58 4.44 9.22
C VAL A 85 -9.16 4.35 7.82
N HIS A 86 -8.43 4.88 6.85
CA HIS A 86 -8.78 4.84 5.44
C HIS A 86 -7.66 4.14 4.67
N PHE A 87 -8.03 3.28 3.72
CA PHE A 87 -7.09 2.63 2.83
C PHE A 87 -7.11 3.29 1.45
N ILE A 88 -5.95 3.52 0.86
CA ILE A 88 -5.83 4.18 -0.45
C ILE A 88 -4.87 3.37 -1.32
N THR A 89 -5.39 2.70 -2.34
CA THR A 89 -4.62 1.83 -3.25
C THR A 89 -4.70 2.34 -4.68
N ASN A 90 -3.70 2.02 -5.51
CA ASN A 90 -3.69 2.38 -6.92
C ASN A 90 -4.03 1.16 -7.79
N ILE A 91 -5.32 0.83 -7.88
CA ILE A 91 -5.87 -0.27 -8.72
C ILE A 91 -7.05 0.24 -9.57
N PRO A 92 -7.46 -0.47 -10.62
CA PRO A 92 -8.71 -0.19 -11.32
C PRO A 92 -9.91 -0.15 -10.36
N LEU A 93 -10.83 0.79 -10.58
CA LEU A 93 -11.93 1.04 -9.64
C LEU A 93 -12.88 -0.15 -9.49
N ASP A 94 -13.11 -0.88 -10.57
CA ASP A 94 -13.93 -2.10 -10.60
C ASP A 94 -13.32 -3.25 -9.78
N CYS A 95 -12.02 -3.17 -9.46
CA CYS A 95 -11.34 -4.11 -8.58
C CYS A 95 -11.43 -3.74 -7.09
N LEU A 96 -11.90 -2.54 -6.74
CA LEU A 96 -11.89 -2.05 -5.37
C LEU A 96 -12.74 -2.90 -4.41
N GLU A 97 -13.93 -3.31 -4.82
CA GLU A 97 -14.81 -4.15 -3.98
C GLU A 97 -14.14 -5.48 -3.61
N ARG A 98 -13.49 -6.12 -4.60
CA ARG A 98 -12.76 -7.37 -4.40
C ARG A 98 -11.58 -7.18 -3.46
N ARG A 99 -10.88 -6.03 -3.55
CA ARG A 99 -9.80 -5.69 -2.65
C ARG A 99 -10.29 -5.43 -1.22
N GLU A 100 -11.39 -4.70 -1.06
CA GLU A 100 -12.02 -4.51 0.26
C GLU A 100 -12.40 -5.84 0.90
N LYS A 101 -12.96 -6.75 0.11
CA LYS A 101 -13.30 -8.10 0.58
C LYS A 101 -12.06 -8.86 1.04
N ASN A 102 -10.94 -8.80 0.32
CA ASN A 102 -9.67 -9.40 0.77
C ASN A 102 -9.25 -8.83 2.13
N LEU A 103 -9.24 -7.49 2.29
CA LEU A 103 -8.84 -6.81 3.52
C LEU A 103 -9.72 -7.18 4.72
N ARG A 104 -11.04 -7.25 4.52
CA ARG A 104 -11.99 -7.66 5.57
C ARG A 104 -11.84 -9.14 5.90
N ASN A 105 -11.64 -10.01 4.92
CA ASN A 105 -11.46 -11.44 5.12
C ASN A 105 -10.21 -11.77 5.95
N VAL A 106 -9.12 -11.02 5.75
CA VAL A 106 -7.90 -11.21 6.56
C VAL A 106 -8.02 -10.56 7.95
N GLY A 107 -9.02 -9.70 8.18
CA GLY A 107 -9.39 -9.20 9.50
C GLY A 107 -9.09 -7.73 9.77
N PHE A 108 -8.72 -6.92 8.77
CA PHE A 108 -8.52 -5.48 8.96
C PHE A 108 -9.85 -4.76 9.23
N LYS A 109 -9.82 -3.82 10.18
CA LYS A 109 -10.93 -2.89 10.47
C LYS A 109 -10.57 -1.50 9.96
N PHE A 110 -11.44 -0.93 9.14
CA PHE A 110 -11.23 0.36 8.51
C PHE A 110 -12.58 1.02 8.16
N ASN A 111 -12.56 2.33 8.02
CA ASN A 111 -13.73 3.15 7.70
C ASN A 111 -14.10 3.09 6.21
N SER A 112 -13.11 3.16 5.32
CA SER A 112 -13.34 3.11 3.85
C SER A 112 -12.06 2.77 3.08
N ALA A 113 -12.17 2.23 1.87
CA ALA A 113 -11.07 2.15 0.91
C ALA A 113 -11.35 3.03 -0.34
N HIS A 114 -10.29 3.50 -1.00
CA HIS A 114 -10.37 4.40 -2.15
C HIS A 114 -9.29 4.07 -3.19
N CYS A 115 -9.59 4.32 -4.46
CA CYS A 115 -8.61 4.26 -5.55
C CYS A 115 -7.96 5.63 -5.78
N ALA A 116 -6.63 5.71 -5.68
CA ALA A 116 -5.84 6.89 -6.03
C ALA A 116 -4.34 6.60 -6.09
N GLY A 117 -3.62 7.47 -6.80
CA GLY A 117 -2.16 7.44 -6.95
C GLY A 117 -1.75 7.86 -8.36
N PHE A 118 -0.52 7.49 -8.75
CA PHE A 118 0.10 7.99 -9.99
C PHE A 118 -0.01 7.07 -11.20
N ILE A 119 -0.49 5.82 -11.06
CA ILE A 119 -0.70 4.95 -12.22
C ILE A 119 -2.12 5.17 -12.72
N GLU A 120 -2.23 5.73 -13.94
CA GLU A 120 -3.52 5.96 -14.59
C GLU A 120 -4.10 4.66 -15.15
N TYR A 121 -5.40 4.45 -14.91
CA TYR A 121 -6.19 3.40 -15.56
C TYR A 121 -7.29 4.06 -16.41
N ASP A 122 -7.52 3.52 -17.61
CA ASP A 122 -8.48 4.06 -18.57
C ASP A 122 -9.88 4.18 -17.95
N GLY A 123 -10.43 5.39 -17.96
CA GLY A 123 -11.80 5.67 -17.50
C GLY A 123 -11.97 5.88 -15.99
N TYR A 124 -10.90 5.97 -15.20
CA TYR A 124 -10.97 6.09 -13.74
C TYR A 124 -10.35 7.37 -13.16
N SER A 125 -10.62 7.61 -11.86
CA SER A 125 -10.26 8.86 -11.16
C SER A 125 -8.75 9.14 -11.20
N LYS A 126 -8.37 10.35 -11.66
CA LYS A 126 -6.98 10.83 -11.72
C LYS A 126 -6.46 11.38 -10.39
N LYS A 127 -7.14 11.08 -9.28
CA LYS A 127 -6.79 11.67 -7.99
C LYS A 127 -5.49 11.05 -7.46
N THR A 128 -4.63 11.92 -6.98
CA THR A 128 -3.49 11.57 -6.15
C THR A 128 -3.96 11.14 -4.76
N LYS A 129 -3.10 10.44 -4.02
CA LYS A 129 -3.43 10.05 -2.64
C LYS A 129 -3.59 11.27 -1.73
N ALA A 130 -2.84 12.35 -1.96
CA ALA A 130 -3.02 13.59 -1.21
C ALA A 130 -4.41 14.22 -1.39
N GLU A 131 -4.98 14.17 -2.60
CA GLU A 131 -6.33 14.69 -2.85
C GLU A 131 -7.40 13.88 -2.11
N ILE A 132 -7.28 12.55 -2.09
CA ILE A 132 -8.18 11.69 -1.29
C ILE A 132 -8.01 11.98 0.21
N ILE A 133 -6.78 12.17 0.69
CA ILE A 133 -6.53 12.57 2.08
C ILE A 133 -7.21 13.91 2.37
N GLN A 134 -7.13 14.88 1.48
CA GLN A 134 -7.76 16.20 1.64
C GLN A 134 -9.28 16.12 1.79
N GLU A 135 -9.93 15.18 1.12
CA GLU A 135 -11.38 14.96 1.17
C GLU A 135 -11.84 14.25 2.45
N LEU A 136 -11.00 13.34 2.97
CA LEU A 136 -11.34 12.48 4.11
C LEU A 136 -10.79 13.01 5.45
N HIS A 137 -9.83 13.93 5.39
CA HIS A 137 -9.19 14.48 6.57
C HIS A 137 -10.21 15.20 7.46
N GLN A 138 -10.15 14.92 8.76
CA GLN A 138 -11.02 15.53 9.74
C GLN A 138 -10.29 16.68 10.44
N GLU A 139 -10.96 17.82 10.54
CA GLU A 139 -10.40 19.01 11.17
C GLU A 139 -9.87 18.72 12.59
N GLY A 140 -8.72 19.30 12.92
CA GLY A 140 -8.06 19.11 14.22
C GLY A 140 -7.31 17.77 14.39
N LYS A 141 -7.40 16.83 13.43
CA LYS A 141 -6.61 15.58 13.47
C LYS A 141 -5.30 15.72 12.71
N LYS A 142 -4.25 15.03 13.15
CA LYS A 142 -2.98 14.94 12.39
C LYS A 142 -3.08 13.83 11.35
N VAL A 143 -2.59 14.08 10.13
CA VAL A 143 -2.48 13.02 9.11
C VAL A 143 -1.35 12.07 9.47
N MET A 144 -1.63 10.78 9.45
CA MET A 144 -0.61 9.73 9.42
C MET A 144 -0.77 8.95 8.12
N PHE A 145 0.31 8.81 7.37
CA PHE A 145 0.32 8.16 6.06
C PHE A 145 1.43 7.12 5.97
N VAL A 146 1.12 5.94 5.44
CA VAL A 146 2.10 4.88 5.18
C VAL A 146 1.92 4.38 3.75
N ASP A 147 3.01 4.37 2.98
CA ASP A 147 3.04 3.94 1.58
C ASP A 147 4.41 3.33 1.29
N ASP A 148 4.53 2.45 0.31
CA ASP A 148 5.83 1.93 -0.14
C ASP A 148 6.35 2.67 -1.40
N HIS A 149 5.53 3.48 -2.05
CA HIS A 149 5.94 4.26 -3.22
C HIS A 149 6.45 5.66 -2.81
N PRO A 150 7.70 6.03 -3.15
CA PRO A 150 8.26 7.33 -2.80
C PRO A 150 7.45 8.52 -3.31
N ASP A 151 6.96 8.47 -4.55
CA ASP A 151 6.20 9.59 -5.13
C ASP A 151 4.91 9.89 -4.38
N ASN A 152 4.20 8.84 -3.90
CA ASN A 152 3.03 9.03 -3.05
C ASN A 152 3.42 9.69 -1.72
N CYS A 153 4.52 9.25 -1.10
CA CYS A 153 5.02 9.84 0.14
C CYS A 153 5.40 11.32 -0.04
N LEU A 154 6.08 11.66 -1.13
CA LEU A 154 6.45 13.04 -1.48
C LEU A 154 5.20 13.90 -1.71
N ASN A 155 4.27 13.42 -2.52
CA ASN A 155 3.02 14.11 -2.82
C ASN A 155 2.20 14.42 -1.55
N VAL A 156 2.09 13.47 -0.63
CA VAL A 156 1.42 13.70 0.66
C VAL A 156 2.22 14.66 1.53
N TRP A 157 3.55 14.60 1.54
CA TRP A 157 4.38 15.52 2.31
C TRP A 157 4.25 16.97 1.85
N GLU A 158 4.25 17.21 0.54
CA GLU A 158 4.13 18.54 -0.06
C GLU A 158 2.79 19.20 0.28
N ASN A 159 1.70 18.41 0.28
CA ASN A 159 0.35 18.89 0.58
C ASN A 159 0.04 18.93 2.08
N PHE A 160 0.70 18.08 2.88
CA PHE A 160 0.53 18.02 4.34
C PHE A 160 1.90 18.05 5.06
N PRO A 161 2.60 19.20 5.12
CA PRO A 161 3.97 19.26 5.68
C PRO A 161 4.09 18.91 7.16
N LYS A 162 2.96 18.88 7.89
CA LYS A 162 2.87 18.48 9.31
C LYS A 162 2.44 17.02 9.49
N ALA A 163 2.16 16.30 8.40
CA ALA A 163 1.80 14.90 8.45
C ALA A 163 2.94 14.05 8.99
N GLU A 164 2.59 12.91 9.55
CA GLU A 164 3.52 11.85 9.87
C GLU A 164 3.52 10.84 8.72
N ILE A 165 4.63 10.77 7.99
CA ILE A 165 4.72 9.97 6.77
C ILE A 165 5.78 8.90 6.96
N TRP A 166 5.40 7.67 6.64
CA TRP A 166 6.24 6.48 6.71
C TRP A 166 6.35 5.84 5.32
N LEU A 167 7.56 5.79 4.79
CA LEU A 167 7.89 4.97 3.63
C LEU A 167 8.18 3.54 4.09
N MET A 168 7.31 2.60 3.74
CA MET A 168 7.52 1.18 3.98
C MET A 168 8.63 0.67 3.05
N THR A 169 9.64 0.04 3.64
CA THR A 169 10.86 -0.34 2.92
C THR A 169 10.60 -1.52 2.00
N ARG A 170 10.81 -1.33 0.69
CA ARG A 170 10.77 -2.36 -0.35
C ARG A 170 12.04 -2.25 -1.20
N PRO A 171 12.52 -3.34 -1.82
CA PRO A 171 13.77 -3.33 -2.58
C PRO A 171 13.88 -2.17 -3.58
N PHE A 172 12.81 -1.89 -4.33
CA PHE A 172 12.78 -0.84 -5.35
C PHE A 172 12.94 0.58 -4.80
N ASN A 173 12.74 0.79 -3.48
CA ASN A 173 12.76 2.11 -2.86
C ASN A 173 13.96 2.34 -1.92
N TYR A 174 14.96 1.46 -1.90
CA TYR A 174 16.09 1.54 -0.97
C TYR A 174 16.90 2.83 -1.11
N ASP A 175 17.11 3.30 -2.34
CA ASP A 175 17.93 4.47 -2.62
C ASP A 175 17.22 5.80 -2.36
N PHE A 176 15.91 5.77 -2.07
CA PHE A 176 15.17 6.97 -1.75
C PHE A 176 15.54 7.51 -0.37
N ILE A 177 15.94 8.78 -0.30
CA ILE A 177 16.31 9.45 0.94
C ILE A 177 15.60 10.79 1.00
N HIS A 178 14.90 11.04 2.11
CA HIS A 178 14.24 12.33 2.35
C HIS A 178 14.36 12.72 3.83
N PRO A 179 14.72 13.98 4.16
CA PRO A 179 15.01 14.39 5.54
C PRO A 179 13.79 14.43 6.46
N LYS A 180 12.57 14.38 5.92
CA LYS A 180 11.31 14.49 6.69
C LYS A 180 10.40 13.27 6.59
N ILE A 181 10.63 12.37 5.63
CA ILE A 181 9.84 11.13 5.50
C ILE A 181 10.56 10.07 6.32
N ARG A 182 9.85 9.44 7.26
CA ARG A 182 10.40 8.36 8.07
C ARG A 182 10.40 7.10 7.22
N ARG A 183 11.39 6.25 7.43
CA ARG A 183 11.44 4.92 6.82
C ARG A 183 11.06 3.88 7.85
N ALA A 184 10.15 2.98 7.49
CA ALA A 184 9.82 1.81 8.28
C ALA A 184 10.43 0.58 7.60
N ARG A 185 11.27 -0.18 8.29
CA ARG A 185 11.77 -1.47 7.76
C ARG A 185 10.69 -2.55 7.78
N ASN A 186 9.80 -2.45 8.75
CA ASN A 186 8.66 -3.33 8.95
C ASN A 186 7.62 -2.61 9.82
N TRP A 187 6.48 -3.25 10.00
CA TRP A 187 5.37 -2.68 10.76
C TRP A 187 5.63 -2.48 12.25
N ASN A 188 6.57 -3.21 12.88
CA ASN A 188 6.82 -3.03 14.32
C ASN A 188 7.30 -1.61 14.62
N GLU A 189 8.12 -1.02 13.74
CA GLU A 189 8.60 0.37 13.90
C GLU A 189 7.44 1.38 13.91
N VAL A 190 6.44 1.17 13.04
CA VAL A 190 5.25 2.03 12.95
C VAL A 190 4.36 1.83 14.19
N LEU A 191 4.07 0.56 14.53
CA LEU A 191 3.19 0.19 15.65
C LEU A 191 3.74 0.69 17.00
N GLU A 192 5.04 0.51 17.24
CA GLU A 192 5.69 0.94 18.48
C GLU A 192 5.75 2.47 18.60
N HIS A 193 5.98 3.18 17.49
CA HIS A 193 5.99 4.64 17.49
C HIS A 193 4.62 5.19 17.85
N THR A 194 3.55 4.71 17.22
CA THR A 194 2.19 5.18 17.48
C THR A 194 1.74 4.86 18.90
N SER A 195 2.06 3.65 19.40
CA SER A 195 1.71 3.25 20.77
C SER A 195 2.39 4.11 21.84
N LYS A 196 3.64 4.54 21.61
CA LYS A 196 4.34 5.47 22.52
C LYS A 196 3.72 6.87 22.47
N ALA A 197 3.37 7.35 21.28
CA ALA A 197 2.74 8.66 21.10
C ALA A 197 1.31 8.74 21.71
N ALA A 198 0.63 7.60 21.87
CA ALA A 198 -0.68 7.55 22.53
C ALA A 198 -0.59 7.58 24.07
N ASN A 199 0.56 7.21 24.64
CA ASN A 199 0.80 7.16 26.08
C ASN A 199 1.59 8.37 26.63
N SER A 200 1.95 9.32 25.75
CA SER A 200 2.66 10.57 26.08
C SER A 200 1.73 11.76 26.02
#